data_AF-A0A7C4B4H1-F1
#
_entry.id   AF-A0A7C4B4H1-F1
#
_cell.length_a   1.000
_cell.length_b   1.000
_cell.length_c   1.000
_cell.angle_alpha   90.00
_cell.angle_beta   90.00
_cell.angle_gamma   90.00
#
_symmetry.space_group_name_H-M   'P 1'
#
loop_
_entity.id
_entity.type
_entity.pdbx_description
1 polymer ?
#
loop_
_entity_poly.entity_id
_entity_poly.type
_entity_poly.pdbx_seq_one_letter_code
_entity_poly.pdbx_strand_id
1 'polypeptide(L)'
;MAYPSAQVYPNAQYFLATRQITEDEYRVALGTIKSPRYEAVIASVIGMLVAILVAVAVNFVPEESKLIQLIVPLIFVIIAGSAALRYRSAVNVLRKNLSSGMVAEITGIPVKCKAPRSWSIGPLSIWDTRTLTKVLQEGVTSRIAFIPEAKIVLSVNGIPLKKAASILNMPQDFGKVSSAPAPQPAPAYMPAQPAGTATPSAFTNTPYTGLQQEIRCNKCGQMNPQVAKFCNRCGNILQP
;
A
#
# COMPACT_ATOMS: atom_id res chain seq x y z
N MET A 1 15.60 -9.32 -10.17
CA MET A 1 14.17 -9.06 -9.88
C MET A 1 13.84 -7.68 -10.43
N ALA A 2 13.09 -7.61 -11.53
CA ALA A 2 12.70 -6.35 -12.17
C ALA A 2 11.43 -5.79 -11.50
N TYR A 3 11.45 -4.51 -11.12
CA TYR A 3 10.30 -3.83 -10.52
C TYR A 3 9.26 -3.46 -11.61
N PRO A 4 7.94 -3.55 -11.34
CA PRO A 4 6.90 -3.12 -12.27
C PRO A 4 6.96 -1.61 -12.54
N SER A 5 6.41 -1.21 -13.69
CA SER A 5 6.31 0.15 -14.23
C SER A 5 6.08 1.24 -13.17
N ALA A 6 7.11 2.05 -12.97
CA ALA A 6 7.07 3.24 -12.14
C ALA A 6 6.42 4.41 -12.90
N GLN A 7 5.35 4.98 -12.37
CA GLN A 7 4.87 6.29 -12.84
C GLN A 7 5.57 7.38 -12.03
N VAL A 8 6.39 8.19 -12.70
CA VAL A 8 7.09 9.33 -12.10
C VAL A 8 6.24 10.58 -12.31
N TYR A 9 5.75 11.18 -11.22
CA TYR A 9 5.02 12.46 -11.29
C TYR A 9 6.01 13.62 -11.20
N PRO A 10 5.93 14.63 -12.09
CA PRO A 10 7.01 15.61 -12.32
C PRO A 10 7.34 16.54 -11.14
N ASN A 11 6.52 16.58 -10.09
CA ASN A 11 6.77 17.34 -8.85
C ASN A 11 6.71 16.49 -7.58
N ALA A 12 6.60 15.17 -7.71
CA ALA A 12 6.29 14.32 -6.58
C ALA A 12 7.47 13.38 -6.28
N GLN A 13 8.08 13.58 -5.11
CA GLN A 13 9.10 12.70 -4.54
C GLN A 13 8.48 11.39 -4.03
N TYR A 14 7.67 10.73 -4.87
CA TYR A 14 7.15 9.42 -4.54
C TYR A 14 7.15 8.46 -5.72
N PHE A 15 7.27 7.19 -5.39
CA PHE A 15 7.30 6.07 -6.34
C PHE A 15 6.21 5.07 -5.94
N LEU A 16 5.36 4.70 -6.89
CA LEU A 16 4.31 3.70 -6.69
C LEU A 16 4.68 2.42 -7.43
N ALA A 17 4.64 1.30 -6.72
CA ALA A 17 4.77 -0.04 -7.29
C ALA A 17 3.73 -0.99 -6.71
N THR A 18 3.60 -2.16 -7.30
CA THR A 18 2.83 -3.27 -6.76
C THR A 18 3.76 -4.45 -6.50
N ARG A 19 3.50 -5.23 -5.45
CA ARG A 19 4.26 -6.44 -5.15
C ARG A 19 3.39 -7.49 -4.46
N GLN A 20 3.92 -8.71 -4.38
CA GLN A 20 3.30 -9.76 -3.59
C GLN A 20 3.28 -9.40 -2.10
N ILE A 21 2.16 -9.72 -1.46
CA ILE A 21 1.96 -9.58 -0.01
C ILE A 21 2.85 -10.59 0.72
N THR A 22 3.48 -10.17 1.82
CA THR A 22 4.22 -11.12 2.67
C THR A 22 3.26 -11.82 3.64
N GLU A 23 3.67 -12.98 4.16
CA GLU A 23 2.88 -13.73 5.15
C GLU A 23 2.59 -12.89 6.42
N ASP A 24 3.57 -12.09 6.87
CA ASP A 24 3.36 -11.21 8.02
C ASP A 24 2.35 -10.09 7.72
N GLU A 25 2.42 -9.49 6.53
CA GLU A 25 1.45 -8.48 6.07
C GLU A 25 0.05 -9.07 5.93
N TYR A 26 -0.04 -10.32 5.45
CA TYR A 26 -1.29 -11.06 5.35
C TYR A 26 -1.91 -11.27 6.74
N ARG A 27 -1.12 -11.62 7.75
CA ARG A 27 -1.60 -11.73 9.15
C ARG A 27 -2.07 -10.40 9.71
N VAL A 28 -1.38 -9.30 9.42
CA VAL A 28 -1.81 -7.94 9.82
C VAL A 28 -3.14 -7.58 9.16
N ALA A 29 -3.30 -7.90 7.87
CA ALA A 29 -4.53 -7.68 7.12
C ALA A 29 -5.70 -8.55 7.63
N LEU A 30 -5.44 -9.81 8.01
CA LEU A 30 -6.44 -10.65 8.67
C LEU A 30 -6.83 -10.08 10.05
N GLY A 31 -5.86 -9.54 10.80
CA GLY A 31 -6.13 -8.88 12.08
C GLY A 31 -7.02 -7.64 11.96
N THR A 32 -7.03 -6.96 10.81
CA THR A 32 -8.00 -5.87 10.53
C THR A 32 -9.41 -6.34 10.25
N ILE A 33 -9.57 -7.58 9.76
CA ILE A 33 -10.86 -8.26 9.77
C ILE A 33 -11.09 -8.69 11.21
N LYS A 34 -11.31 -7.72 12.11
CA LYS A 34 -11.83 -8.00 13.44
C LYS A 34 -12.97 -8.98 13.27
N SER A 35 -12.98 -10.03 14.08
CA SER A 35 -14.04 -11.02 14.00
C SER A 35 -15.38 -10.29 14.00
N PRO A 36 -16.28 -10.55 13.03
CA PRO A 36 -17.57 -9.86 12.94
C PRO A 36 -18.37 -9.99 14.24
N ARG A 37 -18.02 -10.95 15.11
CA ARG A 37 -18.56 -11.13 16.44
C ARG A 37 -18.40 -9.89 17.35
N TYR A 38 -17.23 -9.24 17.40
CA TYR A 38 -17.03 -8.13 18.34
C TYR A 38 -17.84 -6.89 17.94
N GLU A 39 -17.81 -6.52 16.66
CA GLU A 39 -18.59 -5.38 16.16
C GLU A 39 -20.10 -5.70 16.11
N ALA A 40 -20.49 -6.94 15.83
CA ALA A 40 -21.89 -7.36 15.93
C ALA A 40 -22.39 -7.33 17.38
N VAL A 41 -21.55 -7.71 18.35
CA VAL A 41 -21.88 -7.59 19.78
C VAL A 41 -22.01 -6.12 20.17
N ILE A 42 -21.08 -5.25 19.77
CA ILE A 42 -21.20 -3.81 20.04
C ILE A 42 -22.46 -3.22 19.39
N ALA A 43 -22.71 -3.53 18.12
CA ALA A 43 -23.90 -3.05 17.41
C ALA A 43 -25.19 -3.59 18.05
N SER A 44 -25.19 -4.84 18.50
CA SER A 44 -26.28 -5.47 19.25
C SER A 44 -26.52 -4.74 20.58
N VAL A 45 -25.47 -4.48 21.36
CA VAL A 45 -25.56 -3.80 22.65
C VAL A 45 -26.03 -2.36 22.47
N ILE A 46 -25.48 -1.62 21.50
CA ILE A 46 -25.92 -0.26 21.17
C ILE A 46 -27.39 -0.28 20.71
N GLY A 47 -27.76 -1.22 19.83
CA GLY A 47 -29.13 -1.38 19.37
C GLY A 47 -30.10 -1.68 20.51
N MET A 48 -29.71 -2.54 21.45
CA MET A 48 -30.49 -2.85 22.65
C MET A 48 -30.65 -1.63 23.56
N LEU A 49 -29.57 -0.89 23.83
CA LEU A 49 -29.62 0.35 24.63
C LEU A 49 -30.51 1.41 23.99
N VAL A 50 -30.45 1.57 22.67
CA VAL A 50 -31.28 2.51 21.94
C VAL A 50 -32.74 2.08 21.96
N ALA A 51 -33.03 0.78 21.80
CA ALA A 51 -34.38 0.26 21.92
C ALA A 51 -34.97 0.49 23.31
N ILE A 52 -34.17 0.31 24.37
CA ILE A 52 -34.58 0.61 25.75
C ILE A 52 -34.85 2.11 25.91
N LEU A 53 -33.96 2.98 25.42
CA LEU A 53 -34.16 4.44 25.49
C LEU A 53 -35.41 4.89 24.75
N VAL A 54 -35.68 4.32 23.56
CA VAL A 54 -36.92 4.58 22.81
C VAL A 54 -38.13 4.12 23.62
N ALA A 55 -38.11 2.91 24.18
CA ALA A 55 -39.22 2.39 24.97
C ALA A 55 -39.51 3.24 26.21
N VAL A 56 -38.47 3.74 26.89
CA VAL A 56 -38.62 4.67 28.01
C VAL A 56 -39.18 6.01 27.54
N ALA A 57 -38.66 6.57 26.44
CA ALA A 57 -39.12 7.85 25.91
C ALA A 57 -40.60 7.82 25.50
N VAL A 58 -41.09 6.70 24.95
CA VAL A 58 -42.50 6.53 24.57
C VAL A 58 -43.45 6.76 25.75
N ASN A 59 -43.05 6.43 26.98
CA ASN A 59 -43.90 6.64 28.17
C ASN A 59 -44.04 8.11 28.59
N PHE A 60 -43.17 9.01 28.13
CA PHE A 60 -43.17 10.42 28.55
C PHE A 60 -43.65 11.39 27.46
N VAL A 61 -44.02 10.86 26.29
CA VAL A 61 -44.31 11.65 25.11
C VAL A 61 -45.83 11.78 24.95
N PRO A 62 -46.39 13.00 25.00
CA PRO A 62 -47.83 13.22 24.90
C PRO A 62 -48.38 12.74 23.55
N GLU A 63 -49.64 12.29 23.52
CA GLU A 63 -50.27 11.58 22.40
C GLU A 63 -50.18 12.30 21.03
N GLU A 64 -50.00 13.62 21.05
CA GLU A 64 -49.90 14.46 19.86
C GLU A 64 -48.62 14.20 19.03
N SER A 65 -47.67 13.44 19.57
CA SER A 65 -46.36 13.18 18.94
C SER A 65 -46.11 11.71 18.56
N LYS A 66 -47.18 10.92 18.36
CA LYS A 66 -47.13 9.54 17.84
C LYS A 66 -46.30 9.38 16.54
N LEU A 67 -46.28 10.41 15.69
CA LEU A 67 -45.44 10.43 14.47
C LEU A 67 -43.94 10.37 14.80
N ILE A 68 -43.50 11.10 15.82
CA ILE A 68 -42.09 11.16 16.24
C ILE A 68 -41.64 9.80 16.79
N GLN A 69 -42.52 9.11 17.52
CA GLN A 69 -42.24 7.77 18.06
C GLN A 69 -42.01 6.72 16.95
N LEU A 70 -42.67 6.86 15.79
CA LEU A 70 -42.48 5.95 14.65
C LEU A 70 -41.23 6.28 13.83
N ILE A 71 -40.92 7.56 13.65
CA ILE A 71 -39.84 8.01 12.76
C ILE A 71 -38.46 7.72 13.38
N VAL A 72 -38.29 7.96 14.69
CA VAL A 72 -36.97 7.84 15.34
C VAL A 72 -36.36 6.42 15.25
N PRO A 73 -37.10 5.33 15.53
CA PRO A 73 -36.58 3.97 15.36
C PRO A 73 -36.22 3.65 13.91
N LEU A 74 -37.02 4.14 12.96
CA LEU A 74 -36.82 3.88 11.53
C LEU A 74 -35.51 4.52 11.02
N ILE A 75 -35.24 5.78 11.41
CA ILE A 75 -33.96 6.44 11.11
C ILE A 75 -32.79 5.62 11.69
N PHE A 76 -32.94 5.11 12.91
CA PHE A 76 -31.89 4.33 13.56
C PHE A 76 -31.62 3.01 12.84
N VAL A 77 -32.67 2.30 12.40
CA VAL A 77 -32.55 1.08 11.59
C VAL A 77 -31.85 1.38 10.27
N ILE A 78 -32.16 2.51 9.61
CA ILE A 78 -31.51 2.92 8.36
C ILE A 78 -30.02 3.21 8.59
N ILE A 79 -29.67 3.95 9.63
CA ILE A 79 -28.28 4.28 9.96
C ILE A 79 -27.49 3.00 10.28
N ALA A 80 -28.02 2.14 11.16
CA ALA A 80 -27.39 0.87 11.53
C ALA A 80 -27.24 -0.08 10.33
N GLY A 81 -28.30 -0.20 9.51
CA GLY A 81 -28.28 -1.01 8.30
C GLY A 81 -27.24 -0.51 7.28
N SER A 82 -27.14 0.80 7.08
CA SER A 82 -26.15 1.39 6.17
C SER A 82 -24.71 1.13 6.62
N ALA A 83 -24.43 1.18 7.94
CA ALA A 83 -23.13 0.88 8.50
C ALA A 83 -22.75 -0.60 8.28
N ALA A 84 -23.69 -1.52 8.50
CA ALA A 84 -23.48 -2.95 8.26
C ALA A 84 -23.18 -3.26 6.79
N LEU A 85 -23.87 -2.60 5.85
CA LEU A 85 -23.62 -2.76 4.42
C LEU A 85 -22.24 -2.24 4.01
N ARG A 86 -21.81 -1.07 4.53
CA ARG A 86 -20.46 -0.53 4.30
C ARG A 86 -19.37 -1.44 4.86
N TYR A 87 -19.61 -2.06 6.01
CA TYR A 87 -18.68 -3.03 6.58
C TYR A 87 -18.58 -4.28 5.70
N ARG A 88 -19.71 -4.83 5.26
CA ARG A 88 -19.75 -6.02 4.40
C ARG A 88 -19.04 -5.78 3.06
N SER A 89 -19.23 -4.61 2.45
CA SER A 89 -18.52 -4.26 1.21
C SER A 89 -17.02 -4.13 1.44
N ALA A 90 -16.59 -3.47 2.52
CA ALA A 90 -15.16 -3.35 2.86
C ALA A 90 -14.50 -4.72 3.09
N VAL A 91 -15.16 -5.64 3.79
CA VAL A 91 -14.64 -7.00 4.02
C VAL A 91 -14.57 -7.80 2.73
N ASN A 92 -15.57 -7.71 1.86
CA ASN A 92 -15.57 -8.40 0.57
C ASN A 92 -14.45 -7.89 -0.35
N VAL A 93 -14.24 -6.57 -0.37
CA VAL A 93 -13.15 -5.92 -1.11
C VAL A 93 -11.80 -6.38 -0.56
N LEU A 94 -11.63 -6.36 0.77
CA LEU A 94 -10.40 -6.82 1.40
C LEU A 94 -10.14 -8.30 1.11
N ARG A 95 -11.16 -9.18 1.18
CA ARG A 95 -11.03 -10.59 0.82
C ARG A 95 -10.63 -10.78 -0.64
N LYS A 96 -11.21 -10.00 -1.57
CA LYS A 96 -10.87 -10.04 -2.99
C LYS A 96 -9.41 -9.64 -3.23
N ASN A 97 -8.94 -8.58 -2.58
CA ASN A 97 -7.54 -8.15 -2.68
C ASN A 97 -6.57 -9.13 -2.01
N LEU A 98 -6.95 -9.68 -0.85
CA LEU A 98 -6.15 -10.73 -0.22
C LEU A 98 -6.05 -11.98 -1.09
N SER A 99 -7.09 -12.28 -1.88
CA SER A 99 -7.05 -13.38 -2.85
C SER A 99 -6.17 -13.10 -4.08
N SER A 100 -5.96 -11.83 -4.44
CA SER A 100 -5.00 -11.48 -5.50
C SER A 100 -3.55 -11.55 -5.03
N GLY A 101 -3.32 -11.51 -3.71
CA GLY A 101 -2.00 -11.57 -3.11
C GLY A 101 -1.15 -10.33 -3.39
N MET A 102 -1.73 -9.24 -3.90
CA MET A 102 -0.99 -8.04 -4.29
C MET A 102 -1.21 -6.90 -3.30
N VAL A 103 -0.15 -6.16 -3.00
CA VAL A 103 -0.18 -4.91 -2.22
C VAL A 103 0.43 -3.78 -3.02
N ALA A 104 -0.12 -2.58 -2.85
CA ALA A 104 0.48 -1.36 -3.38
C ALA A 104 1.58 -0.89 -2.44
N GLU A 105 2.68 -0.43 -3.00
CA GLU A 105 3.84 0.07 -2.29
C GLU A 105 4.13 1.50 -2.75
N ILE A 106 4.07 2.46 -1.81
CA ILE A 106 4.50 3.83 -2.06
C ILE A 106 5.83 4.07 -1.36
N THR A 107 6.81 4.60 -2.07
CA THR A 107 8.05 5.11 -1.46
C THR A 107 8.01 6.63 -1.52
N GLY A 108 8.25 7.32 -0.42
CA GLY A 108 8.27 8.78 -0.37
C GLY A 108 8.75 9.32 0.97
N ILE A 109 8.88 10.64 1.09
CA ILE A 109 9.32 11.29 2.33
C ILE A 109 8.09 11.60 3.20
N PRO A 110 7.99 11.04 4.42
CA PRO A 110 6.90 11.33 5.34
C PRO A 110 7.07 12.70 5.98
N VAL A 111 5.96 13.44 6.03
CA VAL A 111 5.82 14.73 6.72
C VAL A 111 4.73 14.59 7.77
N LYS A 112 4.99 15.09 8.98
CA LYS A 112 4.03 14.99 10.08
C LYS A 112 3.11 16.22 10.10
N CYS A 113 1.81 15.99 9.91
CA CYS A 113 0.80 17.04 9.99
C CYS A 113 0.28 17.18 11.43
N LYS A 114 0.19 18.43 11.93
CA LYS A 114 -0.31 18.72 13.28
C LYS A 114 -1.85 18.71 13.36
N ALA A 115 -2.54 19.10 12.29
CA ALA A 115 -4.00 19.17 12.22
C ALA A 115 -4.49 18.83 10.79
N PRO A 116 -5.22 17.71 10.59
CA PRO A 116 -5.42 16.61 11.53
C PRO A 116 -4.08 15.93 11.90
N ARG A 117 -4.05 15.21 13.02
CA ARG A 117 -2.85 14.49 13.47
C ARG A 117 -2.61 13.28 12.56
N SER A 118 -1.86 13.49 11.49
CA SER A 118 -1.66 12.52 10.41
C SER A 118 -0.24 12.56 9.85
N TRP A 119 0.13 11.51 9.13
CA TRP A 119 1.34 11.45 8.31
C TRP A 119 0.95 11.69 6.84
N SER A 120 1.69 12.53 6.14
CA SER A 120 1.55 12.74 4.71
C SER A 120 2.76 12.16 3.97
N ILE A 121 2.54 11.29 2.99
CA ILE A 121 3.59 10.70 2.15
C ILE A 121 3.14 10.82 0.71
N GLY A 122 3.71 11.78 -0.01
CA GLY A 122 3.22 12.15 -1.33
C GLY A 122 1.74 12.52 -1.24
N PRO A 123 0.84 11.79 -1.92
CA PRO A 123 -0.58 12.11 -1.94
C PRO A 123 -1.41 11.30 -0.93
N LEU A 124 -0.76 10.45 -0.11
CA LEU A 124 -1.41 9.64 0.91
C LEU A 124 -1.37 10.34 2.26
N SER A 125 -2.53 10.46 2.90
CA SER A 125 -2.64 10.91 4.30
C SER A 125 -3.04 9.72 5.18
N ILE A 126 -2.28 9.43 6.23
CA ILE A 126 -2.47 8.28 7.12
C ILE A 126 -2.68 8.79 8.54
N TRP A 127 -3.64 8.23 9.28
CA TRP A 127 -3.86 8.61 10.68
C TRP A 127 -2.61 8.35 11.55
N ASP A 128 -2.23 9.31 12.40
CA ASP A 128 -1.13 9.10 13.34
C ASP A 128 -1.53 8.07 14.40
N THR A 129 -0.87 6.93 14.38
CA THR A 129 -1.03 5.86 15.38
C THR A 129 0.27 5.69 16.13
N ARG A 130 0.20 5.26 17.41
CA ARG A 130 1.40 5.01 18.23
C ARG A 130 2.38 4.01 17.58
N THR A 131 1.88 3.10 16.74
CA THR A 131 2.70 2.18 15.95
C THR A 131 3.42 2.90 14.82
N LEU A 132 2.72 3.73 14.04
CA LEU A 132 3.35 4.51 12.96
C LEU A 132 4.38 5.51 13.48
N THR A 133 4.11 6.21 14.59
CA THR A 133 5.06 7.18 15.16
C THR A 133 6.40 6.54 15.55
N LYS A 134 6.45 5.22 15.76
CA LYS A 134 7.68 4.50 16.10
C LYS A 134 8.48 4.04 14.88
N VAL A 135 7.82 3.90 13.73
CA VAL A 135 8.42 3.32 12.52
C VAL A 135 8.68 4.39 11.45
N LEU A 136 7.84 5.42 11.37
CA LEU A 136 8.04 6.56 10.50
C LEU A 136 8.89 7.64 11.17
N GLN A 137 9.85 8.16 10.41
CA GLN A 137 10.70 9.28 10.80
C GLN A 137 10.54 10.40 9.77
N GLU A 138 10.22 11.60 10.23
CA GLU A 138 10.04 12.77 9.38
C GLU A 138 11.32 13.10 8.60
N GLY A 139 11.18 13.36 7.29
CA GLY A 139 12.32 13.66 6.41
C GLY A 139 13.09 12.44 5.91
N VAL A 140 12.78 11.22 6.37
CA VAL A 140 13.47 9.99 5.94
C VAL A 140 12.64 9.22 4.92
N THR A 141 13.18 9.01 3.72
CA THR A 141 12.52 8.22 2.67
C THR A 141 12.03 6.89 3.23
N SER A 142 10.72 6.66 3.14
CA SER A 142 10.04 5.51 3.71
C SER A 142 9.20 4.82 2.65
N ARG A 143 9.14 3.49 2.73
CA ARG A 143 8.40 2.61 1.83
C ARG A 143 7.20 2.05 2.59
N ILE A 144 5.99 2.29 2.11
CA ILE A 144 4.77 1.87 2.76
C ILE A 144 4.02 0.88 1.89
N ALA A 145 3.73 -0.30 2.44
CA ALA A 145 2.83 -1.25 1.82
C ALA A 145 1.40 -1.05 2.34
N PHE A 146 0.44 -0.94 1.43
CA PHE A 146 -0.95 -0.67 1.74
C PHE A 146 -1.89 -1.36 0.76
N ILE A 147 -3.15 -1.51 1.17
CA ILE A 147 -4.24 -2.01 0.32
C ILE A 147 -5.14 -0.81 -0.03
N PRO A 148 -5.10 -0.31 -1.27
CA PRO A 148 -5.80 0.90 -1.67
C PRO A 148 -7.31 0.85 -1.36
N GLU A 149 -7.96 -0.24 -1.75
CA GLU A 149 -9.41 -0.38 -1.71
C GLU A 149 -9.93 -0.59 -0.28
N ALA A 150 -9.08 -1.15 0.60
CA ALA A 150 -9.38 -1.28 2.03
C ALA A 150 -8.95 -0.05 2.85
N LYS A 151 -8.21 0.91 2.25
CA LYS A 151 -7.68 2.10 2.92
C LYS A 151 -6.87 1.77 4.18
N ILE A 152 -6.05 0.71 4.13
CA ILE A 152 -5.21 0.29 5.25
C ILE A 152 -3.74 0.18 4.87
N VAL A 153 -2.88 0.55 5.81
CA VAL A 153 -1.42 0.38 5.75
C VAL A 153 -1.01 -0.86 6.53
N LEU A 154 -0.22 -1.73 5.91
CA LEU A 154 0.19 -3.02 6.47
C LEU A 154 1.60 -3.00 7.03
N SER A 155 2.54 -2.39 6.32
CA SER A 155 3.96 -2.35 6.73
C SER A 155 4.62 -1.04 6.33
N VAL A 156 5.73 -0.73 7.02
CA VAL A 156 6.59 0.41 6.73
C VAL A 156 8.03 -0.09 6.70
N ASN A 157 8.74 0.19 5.61
CA ASN A 157 10.10 -0.27 5.33
C ASN A 157 10.25 -1.80 5.46
N GLY A 158 9.23 -2.55 5.06
CA GLY A 158 9.16 -4.01 5.21
C GLY A 158 8.88 -4.51 6.63
N ILE A 159 8.72 -3.61 7.61
CA ILE A 159 8.37 -3.97 8.98
C ILE A 159 6.84 -4.01 9.10
N PRO A 160 6.22 -5.18 9.35
CA PRO A 160 4.78 -5.29 9.50
C PRO A 160 4.28 -4.55 10.74
N LEU A 161 3.18 -3.81 10.60
CA LEU A 161 2.57 -3.09 11.71
C LEU A 161 1.81 -4.05 12.62
N LYS A 162 1.95 -3.94 13.94
CA LYS A 162 1.16 -4.75 14.89
C LYS A 162 -0.36 -4.63 14.68
N LYS A 163 -0.80 -3.46 14.20
CA LYS A 163 -2.19 -3.17 13.83
C LYS A 163 -2.14 -2.29 12.59
N ALA A 164 -2.92 -2.62 11.57
CA ALA A 164 -2.96 -1.81 10.37
C ALA A 164 -3.43 -0.38 10.70
N ALA A 165 -2.86 0.60 10.00
CA ALA A 165 -3.25 2.00 10.15
C ALA A 165 -4.23 2.41 9.05
N SER A 166 -5.21 3.24 9.39
CA SER A 166 -6.21 3.71 8.42
C SER A 166 -5.65 4.88 7.59
N ILE A 167 -5.90 4.82 6.29
CA ILE A 167 -5.64 5.91 5.35
C ILE A 167 -6.83 6.88 5.43
N LEU A 168 -6.52 8.16 5.65
CA LEU A 168 -7.49 9.26 5.71
C LEU A 168 -7.89 9.70 4.30
N ASN A 169 -6.90 10.07 3.48
CA ASN A 169 -7.09 10.52 2.12
C ASN A 169 -6.21 9.69 1.18
N MET A 170 -6.82 9.25 0.08
CA MET A 170 -6.14 8.56 -1.00
C MET A 170 -6.65 9.14 -2.32
N PRO A 171 -5.76 9.44 -3.30
CA PRO A 171 -6.21 9.93 -4.59
C PRO A 171 -7.01 8.86 -5.31
N GLN A 172 -8.04 9.28 -6.03
CA GLN A 172 -8.96 8.36 -6.71
C GLN A 172 -8.24 7.51 -7.78
N ASP A 173 -7.15 8.00 -8.34
CA ASP A 173 -6.41 7.31 -9.40
C ASP A 173 -5.59 6.11 -8.91
N PHE A 174 -5.31 6.00 -7.60
CA PHE A 174 -4.56 4.86 -7.05
C PHE A 174 -5.29 3.52 -7.21
N GLY A 175 -6.63 3.55 -7.23
CA GLY A 175 -7.43 2.34 -7.43
C GLY A 175 -7.24 1.70 -8.81
N LYS A 176 -6.84 2.49 -9.82
CA LYS A 176 -6.61 1.97 -11.18
C LYS A 176 -5.25 1.28 -11.32
N VAL A 177 -4.27 1.64 -10.48
CA VAL A 177 -2.91 1.08 -10.53
C VAL A 177 -2.86 -0.34 -9.95
N SER A 178 -3.71 -0.63 -8.97
CA SER A 178 -3.87 -1.96 -8.35
C SER A 178 -4.40 -3.02 -9.33
N SER A 179 -5.20 -2.60 -10.31
CA SER A 179 -5.77 -3.48 -11.34
C SER A 179 -4.89 -3.73 -12.55
N ALA A 180 -3.69 -3.15 -12.62
CA ALA A 180 -2.76 -3.50 -13.69
C ALA A 180 -2.40 -4.99 -13.56
N PRO A 181 -2.56 -5.80 -14.64
CA PRO A 181 -2.17 -7.20 -14.60
C PRO A 181 -0.71 -7.28 -14.12
N ALA A 182 -0.43 -8.19 -13.18
CA ALA A 182 0.92 -8.45 -12.73
C ALA A 182 1.81 -8.57 -13.98
N PRO A 183 2.97 -7.89 -14.04
CA PRO A 183 3.85 -8.00 -15.19
C PRO A 183 4.04 -9.47 -15.48
N GLN A 184 3.59 -9.93 -16.64
CA GLN A 184 3.82 -11.30 -17.03
C GLN A 184 5.33 -11.51 -16.89
N PRO A 185 5.78 -12.55 -16.16
CA PRO A 185 7.20 -12.80 -16.02
C PRO A 185 7.77 -12.76 -17.43
N ALA A 186 8.74 -11.86 -17.65
CA ALA A 186 9.38 -11.73 -18.96
C ALA A 186 9.68 -13.15 -19.41
N PRO A 187 9.22 -13.55 -20.63
CA PRO A 187 9.28 -14.93 -21.06
C PRO A 187 10.66 -15.44 -20.71
N ALA A 188 10.70 -16.48 -19.85
CA ALA A 188 11.94 -17.02 -19.31
C ALA A 188 12.87 -17.12 -20.51
N TYR A 189 13.95 -16.34 -20.50
CA TYR A 189 14.87 -16.27 -21.62
C TYR A 189 15.28 -17.72 -21.82
N MET A 190 14.71 -18.39 -22.82
CA MET A 190 15.06 -19.77 -23.10
C MET A 190 16.55 -19.66 -23.39
N PRO A 191 17.43 -20.28 -22.57
CA PRO A 191 18.82 -20.35 -22.94
C PRO A 191 18.80 -20.95 -24.34
N ALA A 192 19.32 -20.19 -25.31
CA ALA A 192 19.33 -20.60 -26.71
C ALA A 192 19.78 -22.06 -26.75
N GLN A 193 18.91 -22.93 -27.26
CA GLN A 193 19.28 -24.33 -27.48
C GLN A 193 20.62 -24.32 -28.23
N PRO A 194 21.63 -25.08 -27.79
CA PRO A 194 22.86 -25.22 -28.55
C PRO A 194 22.48 -25.85 -29.89
N ALA A 195 22.45 -25.02 -30.94
CA ALA A 195 22.26 -25.48 -32.30
C ALA A 195 23.43 -26.41 -32.62
N GLY A 196 23.09 -27.66 -32.92
CA GLY A 196 24.05 -28.65 -33.38
C GLY A 196 24.84 -28.12 -34.57
N THR A 197 26.15 -28.36 -34.50
CA THR A 197 27.08 -28.56 -35.63
C THR A 197 26.57 -28.08 -36.99
N ALA A 198 26.60 -26.76 -37.19
CA ALA A 198 26.70 -26.16 -38.51
C ALA A 198 28.07 -25.51 -38.63
N THR A 199 28.75 -25.92 -39.68
CA THR A 199 30.06 -25.50 -40.19
C THR A 199 30.34 -23.99 -40.05
N PRO A 200 31.60 -23.59 -39.79
CA PRO A 200 31.99 -22.21 -39.56
C PRO A 200 31.88 -21.41 -40.86
N SER A 201 30.81 -20.64 -40.99
CA SER A 201 30.73 -19.57 -41.99
C SER A 201 31.11 -18.26 -41.31
N ALA A 202 32.17 -17.67 -41.84
CA ALA A 202 32.77 -16.42 -41.43
C ALA A 202 31.74 -15.28 -41.40
N PHE A 203 31.25 -14.97 -40.20
CA PHE A 203 30.71 -13.66 -39.92
C PHE A 203 31.81 -12.86 -39.24
N THR A 204 32.28 -11.89 -40.00
CA THR A 204 33.25 -10.88 -39.65
C THR A 204 32.81 -10.20 -38.36
N ASN A 205 33.49 -10.53 -37.26
CA ASN A 205 33.56 -9.66 -36.10
C ASN A 205 34.04 -8.30 -36.62
N THR A 206 33.17 -7.30 -36.62
CA THR A 206 33.64 -5.93 -36.59
C THR A 206 34.30 -5.74 -35.22
N PRO A 207 35.61 -5.51 -35.15
CA PRO A 207 36.25 -5.24 -33.89
C PRO A 207 35.77 -3.86 -33.46
N TYR A 208 34.96 -3.80 -32.41
CA TYR A 208 34.85 -2.60 -31.60
C TYR A 208 36.17 -2.44 -30.85
N THR A 209 37.19 -2.00 -31.58
CA THR A 209 38.43 -1.41 -31.08
C THR A 209 38.12 -0.01 -30.58
N GLY A 210 37.17 0.09 -29.64
CA GLY A 210 36.98 1.27 -28.82
C GLY A 210 37.58 0.94 -27.47
N LEU A 211 38.80 1.42 -27.21
CA LEU A 211 39.48 1.34 -25.92
C LEU A 211 38.50 1.71 -24.80
N GLN A 212 37.91 0.71 -24.14
CA GLN A 212 37.09 0.95 -22.96
C GLN A 212 38.05 1.33 -21.84
N GLN A 213 38.26 2.63 -21.69
CA GLN A 213 39.07 3.18 -20.62
C GLN A 213 38.36 2.87 -19.30
N GLU A 214 39.02 2.09 -18.44
CA GLU A 214 38.57 1.85 -17.07
C GLU A 214 39.12 2.94 -16.15
N ILE A 215 38.32 3.42 -15.21
CA ILE A 215 38.74 4.36 -14.17
C ILE A 215 38.86 3.65 -12.82
N ARG A 216 39.99 3.85 -12.15
CA ARG A 216 40.25 3.27 -10.82
C ARG A 216 39.70 4.17 -9.73
N CYS A 217 38.94 3.62 -8.79
CA CYS A 217 38.46 4.35 -7.63
C CYS A 217 39.61 4.76 -6.71
N ASN A 218 39.74 6.06 -6.42
CA ASN A 218 40.72 6.63 -5.50
C ASN A 218 40.56 6.20 -4.03
N LYS A 219 39.37 5.77 -3.62
CA LYS A 219 39.08 5.37 -2.23
C LYS A 219 39.29 3.88 -1.96
N CYS A 220 38.92 3.01 -2.91
CA CYS A 220 38.92 1.55 -2.68
C CYS A 220 39.68 0.73 -3.75
N GLY A 221 40.23 1.37 -4.78
CA GLY A 221 41.05 0.73 -5.81
C GLY A 221 40.29 -0.10 -6.85
N GLN A 222 38.95 -0.19 -6.77
CA GLN A 222 38.11 -0.92 -7.72
C GLN A 222 38.18 -0.28 -9.13
N MET A 223 38.33 -1.11 -10.17
CA MET A 223 38.16 -0.67 -11.57
C MET A 223 36.67 -0.53 -11.89
N ASN A 224 36.30 0.60 -12.48
CA ASN A 224 34.94 0.92 -12.89
C ASN A 224 34.96 1.37 -14.35
N PRO A 225 33.87 1.19 -15.12
CA PRO A 225 33.80 1.70 -16.48
C PRO A 225 33.84 3.24 -16.47
N GLN A 226 34.45 3.88 -17.47
CA GLN A 226 34.60 5.35 -17.50
C GLN A 226 33.30 6.15 -17.42
N VAL A 227 32.17 5.54 -17.79
CA VAL A 227 30.84 6.16 -17.73
C VAL A 227 30.22 6.15 -16.32
N ALA A 228 30.85 5.49 -15.35
CA ALA A 228 30.35 5.40 -13.98
C ALA A 228 30.62 6.69 -13.20
N LYS A 229 29.55 7.38 -12.77
CA LYS A 229 29.65 8.56 -11.88
C LYS A 229 30.07 8.21 -10.45
N PHE A 230 29.70 7.02 -9.98
CA PHE A 230 29.99 6.53 -8.62
C PHE A 230 30.67 5.16 -8.67
N CYS A 231 31.51 4.89 -7.67
CA CYS A 231 32.17 3.60 -7.54
C CYS A 231 31.17 2.49 -7.17
N ASN A 232 31.15 1.42 -7.97
CA ASN A 232 30.27 0.26 -7.77
C ASN A 232 30.52 -0.49 -6.45
N ARG A 233 31.66 -0.26 -5.79
CA ARG A 233 32.02 -0.92 -4.52
C ARG A 233 31.79 -0.04 -3.29
N CYS A 234 32.17 1.24 -3.33
CA CYS A 234 32.18 2.10 -2.14
C CYS A 234 31.32 3.36 -2.26
N GLY A 235 30.69 3.60 -3.40
CA GLY A 235 29.83 4.76 -3.64
C GLY A 235 30.57 6.10 -3.79
N ASN A 236 31.91 6.13 -3.73
CA ASN A 236 32.66 7.38 -3.91
C ASN A 236 32.51 7.92 -5.34
N ILE A 237 32.47 9.25 -5.49
CA ILE A 237 32.40 9.92 -6.79
C ILE A 237 33.69 9.67 -7.57
N LEU A 238 33.57 9.25 -8.84
CA LEU A 238 34.72 8.93 -9.70
C LEU A 238 35.11 10.08 -10.64
N GLN A 239 34.14 10.90 -11.05
CA GLN A 239 34.34 12.09 -11.87
C GLN A 239 33.61 13.26 -11.18
N PRO A 240 34.29 14.40 -10.93
CA PRO A 240 33.65 15.59 -10.38
C PRO A 240 32.60 16.19 -11.35
#